data_AF-A0A0B1T2I1-F1
#
_entry.id   AF-A0A0B1T2I1-F1
#
_cell.length_a   1.000
_cell.length_b   1.000
_cell.length_c   1.000
_cell.angle_alpha   90.00
_cell.angle_beta   90.00
_cell.angle_gamma   90.00
#
_symmetry.space_group_name_H-M   'P 1'
#
loop_
_entity.id
_entity.type
_entity.pdbx_description
1 polymer ?
#
loop_
_entity_poly.entity_id
_entity_poly.type
_entity_poly.pdbx_seq_one_letter_code
_entity_poly.pdbx_strand_id
1 'polypeptide(L)'
;MAATFGRAVECLRLLQCRTSYCLLSVVNYTTGLIIVSWLFEAYGEMLNVLYCVASCLFGIAITALYMNRPLLMVPDVIYKVTVSFCGLFFAIQEADTGIDGGVSRLALVVIAVVLQFAENYVLFLSLSAIQMEVQQLVQHRPPPTYDQLSILELGLQTGPCTRAKIVVFQPAPAAATRPETPPPCYELAVEKLRMAQANSLK
;
A
#
# COMPACT_ATOMS: atom_id res chain seq x y z
N MET A 1 -6.60 30.51 12.12
CA MET A 1 -6.72 29.50 11.03
C MET A 1 -5.57 28.49 11.02
N ALA A 2 -4.29 28.90 11.09
CA ALA A 2 -3.17 27.93 11.11
C ALA A 2 -3.12 27.02 12.35
N ALA A 3 -3.42 27.57 13.55
CA ALA A 3 -3.39 26.80 14.80
C ALA A 3 -4.53 25.76 14.95
N THR A 4 -5.64 25.94 14.22
CA THR A 4 -6.75 24.98 14.16
C THR A 4 -6.45 23.88 13.15
N PHE A 5 -5.83 24.24 12.02
CA PHE A 5 -5.37 23.27 11.03
C PHE A 5 -4.27 22.35 11.59
N GLY A 6 -3.29 22.91 12.31
CA GLY A 6 -2.26 22.12 12.99
C GLY A 6 -2.83 21.13 14.00
N ARG A 7 -3.82 21.54 14.81
CA ARG A 7 -4.53 20.65 15.74
C ARG A 7 -5.35 19.57 15.04
N ALA A 8 -5.96 19.88 13.91
CA ALA A 8 -6.68 18.89 13.11
C ALA A 8 -5.73 17.83 12.54
N VAL A 9 -4.54 18.25 12.06
CA VAL A 9 -3.50 17.33 11.56
C VAL A 9 -2.92 16.47 12.69
N GLU A 10 -2.73 17.03 13.89
CA GLU A 10 -2.32 16.28 15.09
C GLU A 10 -3.37 15.21 15.47
N CYS A 11 -4.65 15.58 15.43
CA CYS A 11 -5.75 14.65 15.67
C CYS A 11 -5.80 13.55 14.61
N LEU A 12 -5.59 13.88 13.34
CA LEU A 12 -5.48 12.92 12.24
C LEU A 12 -4.28 11.97 12.42
N ARG A 13 -3.16 12.43 12.98
CA ARG A 13 -2.03 11.55 13.34
C ARG A 13 -2.38 10.58 14.46
N LEU A 14 -3.20 10.98 15.44
CA LEU A 14 -3.71 10.07 16.48
C LEU A 14 -4.60 8.95 15.90
N LEU A 15 -5.16 9.15 14.71
CA LEU A 15 -5.90 8.11 13.98
C LEU A 15 -5.00 7.06 13.28
N GLN A 16 -3.67 7.15 13.40
CA GLN A 16 -2.75 6.12 12.88
C GLN A 16 -2.93 4.75 13.56
N CYS A 17 -3.49 4.70 14.76
CA CYS A 17 -3.75 3.44 15.43
C CYS A 17 -4.78 2.59 14.65
N ARG A 18 -4.54 1.29 14.55
CA ARG A 18 -5.43 0.36 13.82
C ARG A 18 -6.88 0.45 14.27
N THR A 19 -7.12 0.57 15.58
CA THR A 19 -8.46 0.66 16.16
C THR A 19 -9.17 1.96 15.77
N SER A 20 -8.48 3.09 15.78
CA SER A 20 -9.07 4.38 15.42
C SER A 20 -9.30 4.50 13.92
N TYR A 21 -8.41 3.96 13.09
CA TYR A 21 -8.65 3.82 11.66
C TYR A 21 -9.87 2.95 11.36
N CYS A 22 -10.01 1.81 12.05
CA CYS A 22 -11.17 0.92 11.87
C CYS A 22 -12.49 1.64 12.21
N LEU A 23 -12.53 2.36 13.34
CA LEU A 23 -13.69 3.18 13.71
C LEU A 23 -14.00 4.25 12.66
N LEU A 24 -12.99 4.96 12.18
CA LEU A 24 -13.14 5.95 11.11
C LEU A 24 -13.72 5.31 9.84
N SER A 25 -13.20 4.13 9.45
CA SER A 25 -13.64 3.40 8.27
C SER A 25 -15.09 2.92 8.39
N VAL A 26 -15.51 2.45 9.58
CA VAL A 26 -16.92 2.09 9.86
C VAL A 26 -17.83 3.31 9.75
N VAL A 27 -17.48 4.43 10.39
CA VAL A 27 -18.27 5.66 10.32
C VAL A 27 -18.40 6.13 8.87
N ASN A 28 -17.32 6.09 8.12
CA ASN A 28 -17.31 6.52 6.74
C ASN A 28 -18.12 5.57 5.83
N TYR A 29 -17.99 4.26 6.05
CA TYR A 29 -18.84 3.25 5.40
C TYR A 29 -20.33 3.50 5.66
N THR A 30 -20.73 3.69 6.92
CA THR A 30 -22.13 3.96 7.26
C THR A 30 -22.64 5.26 6.64
N THR A 31 -21.80 6.30 6.61
CA THR A 31 -22.16 7.58 5.99
C THR A 31 -22.33 7.44 4.48
N GLY A 32 -21.46 6.66 3.83
CA GLY A 32 -21.58 6.32 2.42
C GLY A 32 -22.85 5.54 2.11
N LEU A 33 -23.25 4.59 2.95
CA LEU A 33 -24.51 3.85 2.79
C LEU A 33 -25.72 4.77 2.87
N ILE A 34 -25.75 5.72 3.81
CA ILE A 34 -26.85 6.69 3.94
C ILE A 34 -26.98 7.53 2.65
N ILE A 35 -25.86 7.99 2.10
CA ILE A 35 -25.85 8.76 0.85
C ILE A 35 -26.35 7.92 -0.32
N VAL A 36 -25.94 6.65 -0.39
CA VAL A 36 -26.42 5.68 -1.40
C VAL A 36 -27.92 5.44 -1.27
N SER A 37 -28.43 5.28 -0.04
CA SER A 37 -29.87 5.13 0.22
C SER A 37 -30.67 6.26 -0.41
N TRP A 38 -30.18 7.49 -0.27
CA TRP A 38 -30.88 8.68 -0.76
C TRP A 38 -30.77 8.84 -2.27
N LEU A 39 -29.58 8.63 -2.84
CA LEU A 39 -29.36 8.73 -4.28
C LEU A 39 -30.21 7.74 -5.09
N PHE A 40 -30.36 6.53 -4.58
CA PHE A 40 -30.97 5.41 -5.31
C PHE A 40 -32.28 4.93 -4.68
N GLU A 41 -32.94 5.76 -3.86
CA GLU A 41 -34.18 5.39 -3.17
C GLU A 41 -35.25 4.87 -4.13
N ALA A 42 -35.35 5.50 -5.31
CA ALA A 42 -36.30 5.12 -6.36
C ALA A 42 -35.96 3.79 -7.07
N TYR A 43 -34.75 3.25 -6.90
CA TYR A 43 -34.24 2.08 -7.62
C TYR A 43 -33.85 0.94 -6.65
N GLY A 44 -34.86 0.31 -6.03
CA GLY A 44 -34.67 -0.69 -4.98
C GLY A 44 -33.75 -1.88 -5.32
N GLU A 45 -33.86 -2.45 -6.53
CA GLU A 45 -32.98 -3.55 -6.95
C GLU A 45 -31.51 -3.10 -7.10
N MET A 46 -31.29 -1.91 -7.66
CA MET A 46 -29.96 -1.33 -7.82
C MET A 46 -29.33 -0.99 -6.46
N LEU A 47 -30.15 -0.50 -5.52
CA LEU A 47 -29.74 -0.22 -4.15
C LEU A 47 -29.20 -1.47 -3.44
N ASN A 48 -29.89 -2.61 -3.57
CA ASN A 48 -29.44 -3.89 -3.01
C ASN A 48 -28.09 -4.32 -3.56
N VAL A 49 -27.90 -4.22 -4.89
CA VAL A 49 -26.61 -4.52 -5.52
C VAL A 49 -25.51 -3.60 -4.99
N LEU A 50 -25.80 -2.30 -4.86
CA LEU A 50 -24.83 -1.33 -4.38
C LEU A 50 -24.44 -1.57 -2.91
N TYR A 51 -25.38 -1.99 -2.07
CA TYR A 51 -25.11 -2.42 -0.69
C TYR A 51 -24.27 -3.70 -0.63
N CYS A 52 -24.53 -4.68 -1.49
CA CYS A 52 -23.70 -5.87 -1.58
C CYS A 52 -22.26 -5.51 -1.97
N VAL A 53 -22.10 -4.70 -3.02
CA VAL A 53 -20.77 -4.25 -3.49
C VAL A 53 -20.06 -3.46 -2.39
N ALA A 54 -20.73 -2.51 -1.76
CA ALA A 54 -20.17 -1.72 -0.66
C ALA A 54 -19.72 -2.61 0.51
N SER A 55 -20.55 -3.58 0.92
CA SER A 55 -20.24 -4.51 2.00
C SER A 55 -19.03 -5.39 1.68
N CYS A 56 -18.94 -5.89 0.44
CA CYS A 56 -17.80 -6.69 -0.01
C CYS A 56 -16.50 -5.88 -0.03
N LEU A 57 -16.54 -4.66 -0.58
CA LEU A 57 -15.37 -3.77 -0.63
C LEU A 57 -14.90 -3.38 0.78
N PHE A 58 -15.84 -3.05 1.67
CA PHE A 58 -15.55 -2.75 3.05
C PHE A 58 -14.91 -3.95 3.78
N GLY A 59 -15.44 -5.16 3.59
CA GLY A 59 -14.89 -6.39 4.16
C GLY A 59 -13.46 -6.69 3.68
N ILE A 60 -13.21 -6.50 2.38
CA ILE A 60 -11.86 -6.61 1.79
C ILE A 60 -10.93 -5.56 2.39
N ALA A 61 -11.37 -4.31 2.53
CA ALA A 61 -10.56 -3.22 3.08
C ALA A 61 -10.17 -3.46 4.54
N ILE A 62 -11.10 -3.92 5.38
CA ILE A 62 -10.81 -4.28 6.77
C ILE A 62 -9.85 -5.46 6.83
N THR A 63 -10.07 -6.51 6.03
CA THR A 63 -9.16 -7.66 5.98
C THR A 63 -7.75 -7.25 5.54
N ALA A 64 -7.66 -6.37 4.54
CA ALA A 64 -6.42 -5.80 4.04
C ALA A 64 -5.67 -5.01 5.11
N LEU A 65 -6.39 -4.23 5.94
CA LEU A 65 -5.83 -3.53 7.08
C LEU A 65 -5.20 -4.50 8.09
N TYR A 66 -5.90 -5.59 8.43
CA TYR A 66 -5.36 -6.62 9.35
C TYR A 66 -4.17 -7.39 8.76
N MET A 67 -4.15 -7.59 7.44
CA MET A 67 -3.05 -8.25 6.73
C MET A 67 -1.87 -7.30 6.42
N ASN A 68 -1.92 -6.03 6.85
CA ASN A 68 -0.91 -5.01 6.53
C ASN A 68 -0.68 -4.84 5.01
N ARG A 69 -1.74 -4.98 4.21
CA ARG A 69 -1.71 -4.88 2.73
C ARG A 69 -2.59 -3.73 2.26
N PRO A 70 -2.17 -2.47 2.45
CA PRO A 70 -3.06 -1.33 2.21
C PRO A 70 -3.37 -1.09 0.73
N LEU A 71 -2.61 -1.68 -0.21
CA LEU A 71 -2.93 -1.67 -1.65
C LEU A 71 -4.30 -2.31 -1.95
N LEU A 72 -4.74 -3.29 -1.15
CA LEU A 72 -6.04 -3.94 -1.34
C LEU A 72 -7.21 -3.07 -0.86
N MET A 73 -6.94 -1.95 -0.18
CA MET A 73 -7.95 -0.99 0.27
C MET A 73 -8.29 0.06 -0.81
N VAL A 74 -7.48 0.16 -1.86
CA VAL A 74 -7.66 1.15 -2.95
C VAL A 74 -9.03 1.04 -3.64
N PRO A 75 -9.56 -0.17 -3.96
CA PRO A 75 -10.88 -0.29 -4.58
C PRO A 75 -12.02 0.28 -3.71
N ASP A 76 -11.95 0.08 -2.39
CA ASP A 76 -12.92 0.65 -1.43
C ASP A 76 -12.85 2.18 -1.41
N VAL A 77 -11.64 2.74 -1.41
CA VAL A 77 -11.44 4.19 -1.48
C VAL A 77 -12.02 4.78 -2.77
N ILE A 78 -11.75 4.16 -3.93
CA ILE A 78 -12.28 4.63 -5.23
C ILE A 78 -13.81 4.59 -5.23
N TYR A 79 -14.40 3.51 -4.71
CA TYR A 79 -15.85 3.37 -4.59
C TYR A 79 -16.45 4.48 -3.72
N LYS A 80 -15.92 4.70 -2.52
CA LYS A 80 -16.43 5.75 -1.63
C LYS A 80 -16.28 7.15 -2.23
N VAL A 81 -15.15 7.44 -2.88
CA VAL A 81 -14.92 8.74 -3.55
C VAL A 81 -15.90 8.96 -4.68
N THR A 82 -16.14 7.96 -5.54
CA THR A 82 -17.10 8.08 -6.65
C THR A 82 -18.53 8.31 -6.16
N VAL A 83 -18.98 7.52 -5.19
CA VAL A 83 -20.31 7.70 -4.55
C VAL A 83 -20.43 9.08 -3.89
N SER A 84 -19.39 9.53 -3.19
CA SER A 84 -19.36 10.83 -2.51
C SER A 84 -19.47 11.99 -3.50
N PHE A 85 -18.77 11.93 -4.64
CA PHE A 85 -18.93 12.94 -5.70
C PHE A 85 -20.32 12.93 -6.32
N CYS A 86 -20.88 11.75 -6.62
CA CYS A 86 -22.25 11.64 -7.11
C CYS A 86 -23.26 12.24 -6.12
N GLY A 87 -23.11 11.92 -4.83
CA GLY A 87 -23.95 12.47 -3.76
C GLY A 87 -23.79 13.97 -3.61
N LEU A 88 -22.58 14.50 -3.78
CA LEU A 88 -22.30 15.93 -3.68
C LEU A 88 -23.01 16.72 -4.78
N PHE A 89 -22.89 16.28 -6.04
CA PHE A 89 -23.58 16.95 -7.15
C PHE A 89 -25.10 16.86 -7.02
N PHE A 90 -25.61 15.70 -6.61
CA PHE A 90 -27.04 15.52 -6.39
C PHE A 90 -27.56 16.42 -5.27
N ALA A 91 -26.86 16.49 -4.13
CA ALA A 91 -27.26 17.33 -3.01
C ALA A 91 -27.18 18.83 -3.32
N ILE A 92 -26.21 19.26 -4.15
CA ILE A 92 -26.15 20.65 -4.63
C ILE A 92 -27.38 20.95 -5.50
N GLN A 93 -27.74 20.05 -6.42
CA GLN A 93 -28.94 20.22 -7.25
C GLN A 93 -30.23 20.24 -6.42
N GLU A 94 -30.37 19.38 -5.42
CA GLU A 94 -31.53 19.42 -4.49
C GLU A 94 -31.58 20.73 -3.68
N ALA A 95 -30.44 21.24 -3.24
CA ALA A 95 -30.36 22.51 -2.52
C ALA A 95 -30.71 23.70 -3.42
N ASP A 96 -30.25 23.71 -4.68
CA ASP A 96 -30.53 24.77 -5.65
C ASP A 96 -31.99 24.77 -6.13
N THR A 97 -32.62 23.60 -6.22
CA THR A 97 -34.04 23.46 -6.59
C THR A 97 -34.99 23.80 -5.43
N GLY A 98 -34.47 24.06 -4.23
CA GLY A 98 -35.26 24.50 -3.08
C GLY A 98 -36.12 23.39 -2.48
N ILE A 99 -35.77 22.12 -2.67
CA ILE A 99 -36.47 21.00 -2.05
C ILE A 99 -36.30 21.06 -0.53
N ASP A 100 -37.39 20.82 0.21
CA ASP A 100 -37.36 20.82 1.67
C ASP A 100 -36.30 19.84 2.21
N GLY A 101 -35.37 20.36 3.01
CA GLY A 101 -34.25 19.59 3.57
C GLY A 101 -33.04 19.43 2.65
N GLY A 102 -33.00 20.01 1.45
CA GLY A 102 -31.83 19.96 0.57
C GLY A 102 -30.54 20.49 1.23
N VAL A 103 -30.64 21.58 2.00
CA VAL A 103 -29.50 22.18 2.71
C VAL A 103 -28.92 21.27 3.81
N SER A 104 -29.78 20.58 4.57
CA SER A 104 -29.31 19.66 5.62
C SER A 104 -28.69 18.39 5.03
N ARG A 105 -29.24 17.89 3.91
CA ARG A 105 -28.64 16.80 3.13
C ARG A 105 -27.27 17.20 2.58
N LEU A 106 -27.15 18.40 2.00
CA LEU A 106 -25.89 18.95 1.53
C LEU A 106 -24.85 19.03 2.65
N ALA A 107 -25.22 19.51 3.84
CA ALA A 107 -24.32 19.57 4.99
C ALA A 107 -23.81 18.17 5.39
N LEU A 108 -24.68 17.15 5.38
CA LEU A 108 -24.29 15.76 5.67
C LEU A 108 -23.35 15.19 4.62
N VAL A 109 -23.59 15.45 3.34
CA VAL A 109 -22.69 15.04 2.26
C VAL A 109 -21.33 15.73 2.39
N VAL A 110 -21.29 17.01 2.74
CA VAL A 110 -20.03 17.72 3.00
C VAL A 110 -19.26 17.10 4.17
N ILE A 111 -19.95 16.75 5.27
CA ILE A 111 -19.33 16.03 6.39
C ILE A 111 -18.77 14.68 5.94
N ALA A 112 -19.51 13.93 5.11
CA ALA A 112 -19.06 12.67 4.54
C ALA A 112 -17.80 12.83 3.67
N VAL A 113 -17.75 13.87 2.83
CA VAL A 113 -16.57 14.20 2.02
C VAL A 113 -15.37 14.48 2.92
N VAL A 114 -15.55 15.26 4.00
CA VAL A 114 -14.48 15.56 4.96
C VAL A 114 -13.98 14.28 5.66
N LEU A 115 -14.89 13.39 6.06
CA LEU A 115 -14.54 12.08 6.62
C LEU A 115 -13.77 11.21 5.62
N GLN A 116 -14.14 11.24 4.34
CA GLN A 116 -13.42 10.55 3.27
C GLN A 116 -12.00 11.08 3.10
N PHE A 117 -11.82 12.41 3.15
CA PHE A 117 -10.48 13.02 3.11
C PHE A 117 -9.64 12.60 4.32
N ALA A 118 -10.25 12.54 5.51
CA ALA A 118 -9.57 12.07 6.72
C ALA A 118 -9.12 10.61 6.58
N GLU A 119 -10.00 9.71 6.12
CA GLU A 119 -9.67 8.29 5.91
C GLU A 119 -8.54 8.14 4.88
N ASN A 120 -8.65 8.81 3.74
CA ASN A 120 -7.64 8.76 2.68
C ASN A 120 -6.30 9.31 3.17
N TYR A 121 -6.30 10.41 3.92
CA TYR A 121 -5.07 11.00 4.44
C TYR A 121 -4.32 10.04 5.38
N VAL A 122 -5.04 9.41 6.32
CA VAL A 122 -4.44 8.43 7.25
C VAL A 122 -3.97 7.19 6.48
N LEU A 123 -4.71 6.73 5.47
CA LEU A 123 -4.29 5.63 4.61
C LEU A 123 -3.00 5.96 3.85
N PHE A 124 -2.86 7.15 3.27
CA PHE A 124 -1.62 7.59 2.63
C PHE A 124 -0.44 7.67 3.61
N LEU A 125 -0.69 8.16 4.82
CA LEU A 125 0.31 8.23 5.88
C LEU A 125 0.80 6.84 6.31
N SER A 126 -0.10 5.85 6.34
CA SER A 126 0.28 4.46 6.63
C SER A 126 1.01 3.80 5.45
N LEU A 127 0.62 4.08 4.20
CA LEU A 127 1.35 3.61 3.02
C LEU A 127 2.79 4.13 3.00
N SER A 128 2.97 5.42 3.26
CA SER A 128 4.30 6.05 3.22
C SER A 128 5.20 5.51 4.31
N ALA A 129 4.68 5.28 5.52
CA ALA A 129 5.43 4.64 6.60
C ALA A 129 5.92 3.24 6.21
N ILE A 130 5.06 2.40 5.62
CA ILE A 130 5.44 1.05 5.16
C ILE A 130 6.49 1.12 4.04
N GLN A 131 6.36 2.05 3.10
CA GLN A 131 7.36 2.23 2.04
C GLN A 131 8.73 2.64 2.60
N MET A 132 8.76 3.53 3.60
CA MET A 132 10.01 3.93 4.27
C MET A 132 10.66 2.76 5.02
N GLU A 133 9.88 1.95 5.74
CA GLU A 133 10.39 0.74 6.41
C GLU A 133 11.01 -0.24 5.39
N VAL A 134 10.33 -0.48 4.26
CA VAL A 134 10.84 -1.33 3.18
C VAL A 134 12.14 -0.77 2.59
N GLN A 135 12.23 0.55 2.37
CA GLN A 135 13.45 1.17 1.87
C GLN A 135 14.61 1.09 2.87
N GLN A 136 14.35 1.28 4.17
CA GLN A 136 15.37 1.10 5.21
C GLN A 136 15.83 -0.35 5.33
N LEU A 137 14.92 -1.33 5.21
CA LEU A 137 15.25 -2.75 5.16
C LEU A 137 16.14 -3.11 3.95
N VAL A 138 15.91 -2.47 2.80
CA VAL A 138 16.75 -2.64 1.60
C VAL A 138 18.12 -2.00 1.80
N GLN A 139 18.21 -0.83 2.44
CA GLN A 139 19.49 -0.19 2.76
C GLN A 139 20.29 -0.93 3.84
N HIS A 140 19.63 -1.61 4.77
CA HIS A 140 20.28 -2.40 5.82
C HIS A 140 20.69 -3.81 5.37
N ARG A 141 20.25 -4.28 4.20
CA ARG A 141 20.82 -5.51 3.64
C ARG A 141 22.26 -5.23 3.21
N PRO A 142 23.25 -6.00 3.69
CA PRO A 142 24.58 -5.92 3.12
C PRO A 142 24.47 -6.21 1.61
N PRO A 143 25.24 -5.51 0.75
CA PRO A 143 25.23 -5.79 -0.68
C PRO A 143 25.51 -7.28 -0.90
N PRO A 144 24.81 -7.94 -1.84
CA PRO A 144 25.02 -9.35 -2.12
C PRO A 144 26.50 -9.59 -2.40
N THR A 145 27.11 -10.47 -1.62
CA THR A 145 28.50 -10.87 -1.85
C THR A 145 28.58 -11.61 -3.18
N TYR A 146 29.67 -11.48 -3.94
CA TYR A 146 29.80 -12.10 -5.28
C TYR A 146 29.48 -13.61 -5.29
N ASP A 147 29.72 -14.33 -4.17
CA ASP A 147 29.37 -15.74 -4.01
C ASP A 147 27.85 -16.03 -3.98
N GLN A 148 27.02 -15.04 -3.64
CA GLN A 148 25.56 -15.16 -3.66
C GLN A 148 24.97 -14.86 -5.04
N LEU A 149 25.70 -14.12 -5.89
CA LEU A 149 25.30 -13.85 -7.27
C LEU A 149 25.54 -15.05 -8.18
N SER A 150 26.62 -15.81 -7.98
CA SER A 150 26.90 -17.03 -8.76
C SER A 150 25.86 -18.15 -8.51
N ILE A 151 25.37 -18.28 -7.27
CA ILE A 151 24.31 -19.22 -6.91
C ILE A 151 22.96 -18.76 -7.50
N LEU A 152 22.73 -17.45 -7.58
CA LEU A 152 21.50 -16.88 -8.15
C LEU A 152 21.44 -17.04 -9.67
N GLU A 153 22.56 -16.89 -10.39
CA GLU A 153 22.64 -17.18 -11.83
C GLU A 153 22.38 -18.66 -12.14
N LEU A 154 22.88 -19.56 -11.29
CA LEU A 154 22.63 -21.00 -11.45
C LEU A 154 21.15 -21.37 -11.22
N GLY A 155 20.46 -20.65 -10.31
CA GLY A 155 19.03 -20.82 -10.05
C GLY A 155 18.12 -20.17 -11.11
N LEU A 156 18.58 -19.12 -11.80
CA LEU A 156 17.77 -18.41 -12.80
C LEU A 156 17.70 -19.15 -14.16
N GLN A 157 18.65 -20.04 -14.45
CA GLN A 157 18.64 -20.84 -15.69
C GLN A 157 17.68 -22.04 -15.67
N THR A 158 17.06 -22.38 -14.53
CA THR A 158 16.17 -23.55 -14.42
C THR A 158 14.74 -23.20 -14.01
N GLY A 159 13.95 -22.68 -14.96
CA GLY A 159 12.48 -22.79 -14.95
C GLY A 159 11.68 -21.87 -14.00
N PRO A 160 10.34 -21.82 -14.17
CA PRO A 160 9.55 -20.65 -13.78
C PRO A 160 9.22 -20.60 -12.28
N CYS A 161 9.36 -19.39 -11.74
CA CYS A 161 8.76 -18.84 -10.52
C CYS A 161 8.13 -19.85 -9.56
N THR A 162 8.92 -20.40 -8.65
CA THR A 162 8.37 -21.02 -7.44
C THR A 162 8.86 -20.28 -6.20
N ARG A 163 7.88 -19.76 -5.45
CA ARG A 163 7.95 -19.11 -4.14
C ARG A 163 9.08 -19.71 -3.29
N ALA A 164 10.13 -18.92 -3.02
CA ALA A 164 11.27 -19.36 -2.23
C ALA A 164 10.82 -19.77 -0.81
N LYS A 165 10.82 -21.08 -0.56
CA LYS A 165 10.66 -21.67 0.77
C LYS A 165 11.97 -21.43 1.51
N ILE A 166 11.91 -20.65 2.59
CA ILE A 166 13.04 -20.41 3.48
C ILE A 166 13.39 -21.75 4.14
N VAL A 167 14.49 -22.37 3.71
CA VAL A 167 15.13 -23.46 4.45
C VAL A 167 16.20 -22.82 5.32
N VAL A 168 15.96 -22.79 6.63
CA VAL A 168 16.95 -22.42 7.63
C VAL A 168 18.00 -23.53 7.65
N PHE A 169 19.15 -23.31 7.02
CA PHE A 169 20.29 -24.23 7.14
C PHE A 169 21.04 -23.92 8.43
N GLN A 170 21.05 -24.92 9.30
CA GLN A 170 21.76 -25.00 10.56
C GLN A 170 23.29 -25.05 10.29
N PRO A 171 24.13 -24.31 11.03
CA PRO A 171 25.56 -24.26 10.75
C PRO A 171 26.25 -25.52 11.29
N ALA A 172 26.81 -26.34 10.40
CA ALA A 172 27.79 -27.36 10.77
C ALA A 172 29.22 -26.79 10.66
N PRO A 173 30.17 -27.26 11.50
CA PRO A 173 31.42 -26.56 11.76
C PRO A 173 32.58 -27.03 10.87
N ALA A 174 33.67 -26.26 10.97
CA ALA A 174 35.06 -26.61 10.68
C ALA A 174 35.65 -26.05 9.37
N ALA A 175 36.60 -25.12 9.58
CA ALA A 175 37.95 -25.16 9.03
C ALA A 175 38.07 -25.54 7.54
N ALA A 176 37.96 -24.54 6.67
CA ALA A 176 38.62 -24.55 5.37
C ALA A 176 39.61 -23.38 5.33
N THR A 177 40.87 -23.73 5.20
CA THR A 177 42.07 -22.89 5.17
C THR A 177 41.90 -21.71 4.21
N ARG A 178 41.87 -20.49 4.77
CA ARG A 178 41.86 -19.24 4.02
C ARG A 178 43.24 -19.03 3.37
N PRO A 179 43.37 -18.81 2.05
CA PRO A 179 44.64 -18.40 1.46
C PRO A 179 45.02 -17.01 1.99
N GLU A 180 46.20 -16.87 2.61
CA GLU A 180 46.72 -15.60 3.16
C GLU A 180 47.22 -14.61 2.09
N THR A 181 46.86 -14.80 0.83
CA THR A 181 47.30 -13.91 -0.25
C THR A 181 46.19 -12.92 -0.58
N PRO A 182 46.42 -11.60 -0.47
CA PRO A 182 45.44 -10.62 -0.89
C PRO A 182 45.14 -10.81 -2.39
N PRO A 183 43.88 -10.68 -2.82
CA PRO A 183 43.55 -10.84 -4.23
C PRO A 183 44.32 -9.79 -5.04
N PRO A 184 44.95 -10.18 -6.16
CA PRO A 184 45.70 -9.24 -6.98
C PRO A 184 44.77 -8.12 -7.47
N CYS A 185 45.24 -6.87 -7.43
CA CYS A 185 44.50 -5.74 -7.97
C CYS A 185 44.01 -6.05 -9.39
N TYR A 186 42.79 -5.63 -9.71
CA TYR A 186 42.08 -5.88 -10.97
C TYR A 186 42.98 -5.77 -12.22
N GLU A 187 43.89 -4.80 -12.24
CA GLU A 187 44.82 -4.60 -13.36
C GLU A 187 45.76 -5.80 -13.60
N LEU A 188 46.25 -6.44 -12.53
CA LEU A 188 47.15 -7.60 -12.63
C LEU A 188 46.40 -8.85 -13.13
N ALA A 189 45.10 -8.97 -12.84
CA ALA A 189 44.25 -10.05 -13.34
C ALA A 189 43.96 -9.89 -14.84
N VAL A 190 43.69 -8.65 -15.28
CA VAL A 190 43.49 -8.32 -16.70
C VAL A 190 44.77 -8.57 -17.50
N GLU A 191 45.93 -8.25 -16.94
CA GLU A 191 47.21 -8.47 -17.60
C GLU A 191 47.54 -9.96 -17.75
N LYS A 192 47.28 -10.77 -16.71
CA LYS A 192 47.42 -12.23 -16.79
C LYS A 192 46.48 -12.87 -17.81
N LEU A 193 45.25 -12.39 -17.92
CA LEU A 193 44.29 -12.88 -18.92
C LEU A 193 44.74 -12.53 -20.35
N ARG A 194 45.27 -11.32 -20.58
CA ARG A 194 45.85 -10.94 -21.88
C ARG A 194 47.07 -11.78 -22.24
N MET A 195 47.96 -12.05 -21.29
CA MET A 195 49.13 -12.90 -21.52
C MET A 195 48.72 -14.36 -21.80
N ALA A 196 47.70 -14.88 -21.10
CA ALA A 196 47.17 -16.23 -21.34
C ALA A 196 46.54 -16.36 -22.73
N GLN A 197 45.81 -15.33 -23.21
CA GLN A 197 45.27 -15.30 -24.56
C GLN A 197 46.37 -15.20 -25.64
N ALA A 198 47.44 -14.44 -25.38
CA ALA A 198 48.55 -14.32 -26.33
C ALA A 198 49.34 -15.63 -26.49
N ASN A 199 49.46 -16.44 -25.43
CA ASN A 199 50.13 -17.74 -25.49
C ASN A 199 49.26 -18.85 -26.09
N SER A 200 47.96 -18.65 -26.21
CA SER A 200 47.04 -19.60 -26.86
C SER A 200 47.06 -19.50 -28.40
N LEU A 201 47.81 -18.55 -28.97
CA LEU A 201 47.84 -18.27 -30.40
C LEU A 201 49.20 -18.58 -31.05
N LYS A 202 50.04 -19.39 -30.39
CA LYS A 202 51.28 -19.96 -30.93
C LYS A 202 51.19 -21.47 -31.01
#